data_AF-A0A412XP76-F1
#
_entry.id   AF-A0A412XP76-F1
#
_cell.length_a   1.000
_cell.length_b   1.000
_cell.length_c   1.000
_cell.angle_alpha   90.00
_cell.angle_beta   90.00
_cell.angle_gamma   90.00
#
_symmetry.space_group_name_H-M   'P 1'
#
loop_
_entity.id
_entity.type
_entity.pdbx_description
1 polymer ?
#
loop_
_entity_poly.entity_id
_entity_poly.type
_entity_poly.pdbx_seq_one_letter_code
_entity_poly.pdbx_strand_id
1 'polypeptide(L)'
;RESSCKQEKLLEEFGVKRLLLPLPGTKEEKDISDYFKAGNTREDFLKLFIEFLDNLYSDTLIMLKSCEIDFNNPPAKAQEIISAGDVPLGTQGNLFGITGGEGTGKSNYVAAIVAGCICPAGADIDTLGIQITANGRHKAVLLYDTEQSEVQLFKNVSNLLARAKQPDKPDELKAFCLTGMSRKERL
;
A
#
# COMPACT_ATOMS: atom_id res chain seq x y z
N ARG A 1 -35.15 -7.34 -25.06
CA ARG A 1 -33.84 -7.47 -24.38
C ARG A 1 -32.76 -6.57 -24.98
N GLU A 2 -32.56 -6.56 -26.30
CA GLU A 2 -31.54 -5.68 -26.92
C GLU A 2 -31.88 -4.19 -26.84
N SER A 3 -33.13 -3.79 -27.05
CA SER A 3 -33.56 -2.38 -26.96
C SER A 3 -33.28 -1.78 -25.58
N SER A 4 -33.68 -2.47 -24.50
CA SER A 4 -33.41 -2.05 -23.12
C SER A 4 -31.92 -1.97 -22.79
N CYS A 5 -31.10 -2.87 -23.35
CA CYS A 5 -29.63 -2.84 -23.17
C CYS A 5 -29.00 -1.63 -23.87
N LYS A 6 -29.48 -1.28 -25.08
CA LYS A 6 -29.04 -0.06 -25.77
C LYS A 6 -29.41 1.21 -24.98
N GLN A 7 -30.62 1.27 -24.41
CA GLN A 7 -31.05 2.41 -23.60
C GLN A 7 -30.27 2.55 -22.29
N GLU A 8 -29.97 1.44 -21.61
CA GLU A 8 -29.10 1.43 -20.42
C GLU A 8 -27.73 2.05 -20.73
N LYS A 9 -27.09 1.65 -21.83
CA LYS A 9 -25.79 2.20 -22.25
C LYS A 9 -25.87 3.69 -22.62
N LEU A 10 -26.93 4.11 -23.31
CA LEU A 10 -27.10 5.52 -23.71
C LEU A 10 -27.32 6.45 -22.51
N LEU A 11 -27.88 5.94 -21.41
CA LEU A 11 -28.21 6.71 -20.21
C LEU A 11 -27.32 6.37 -19.00
N GLU A 12 -26.20 5.70 -19.25
CA GLU A 12 -25.28 5.25 -18.20
C GLU A 12 -24.74 6.43 -17.36
N GLU A 13 -24.50 7.58 -17.99
CA GLU A 13 -24.05 8.81 -17.33
C GLU A 13 -25.06 9.38 -16.32
N PHE A 14 -26.34 9.06 -16.48
CA PHE A 14 -27.41 9.46 -15.55
C PHE A 14 -27.66 8.40 -14.47
N GLY A 15 -26.84 7.35 -14.42
CA GLY A 15 -26.99 6.26 -13.45
C GLY A 15 -28.21 5.38 -13.70
N VAL A 16 -28.76 5.35 -14.92
CA VAL A 16 -29.89 4.47 -15.26
C VAL A 16 -29.45 3.02 -15.21
N LYS A 17 -30.28 2.18 -14.59
CA LYS A 17 -30.02 0.76 -14.33
C LYS A 17 -31.11 -0.12 -14.91
N ARG A 18 -30.75 -1.30 -15.40
CA ARG A 18 -31.69 -2.25 -16.01
C ARG A 18 -31.94 -3.47 -15.14
N LEU A 19 -33.18 -3.58 -14.64
CA LEU A 19 -33.70 -4.81 -14.04
C LEU A 19 -34.23 -5.75 -15.13
N LEU A 20 -33.82 -7.01 -15.11
CA LEU A 20 -34.34 -8.03 -16.01
C LEU A 20 -35.40 -8.88 -15.30
N LEU A 21 -36.62 -8.88 -15.84
CA LEU A 21 -37.66 -9.80 -15.40
C LEU A 21 -37.35 -11.22 -15.91
N PRO A 22 -37.63 -12.28 -15.12
CA PRO A 22 -37.42 -13.67 -15.51
C PRO A 22 -38.50 -14.17 -16.49
N LEU A 23 -38.75 -13.39 -17.55
CA LEU A 23 -39.69 -13.71 -18.62
C LEU A 23 -38.95 -14.11 -19.91
N PRO A 24 -39.49 -15.03 -20.71
CA PRO A 24 -38.86 -15.48 -21.95
C PRO A 24 -38.80 -14.39 -23.03
N GLY A 25 -39.65 -13.36 -22.94
CA GLY A 25 -39.69 -12.26 -23.91
C GLY A 25 -40.52 -12.58 -25.16
N THR A 26 -41.52 -13.45 -25.01
CA THR A 26 -42.48 -13.78 -26.08
C THR A 26 -43.53 -12.67 -26.22
N LYS A 27 -44.46 -12.77 -27.18
CA LYS A 27 -45.54 -11.78 -27.32
C LYS A 27 -46.45 -11.70 -26.08
N GLU A 28 -46.59 -12.80 -25.37
CA GLU A 28 -47.49 -12.98 -24.22
C GLU A 28 -46.76 -12.79 -22.87
N GLU A 29 -45.42 -12.81 -22.87
CA GLU A 29 -44.59 -12.73 -21.66
C GLU A 29 -43.39 -11.80 -21.89
N LYS A 30 -43.62 -10.48 -21.82
CA LYS A 30 -42.60 -9.48 -22.19
C LYS A 30 -42.42 -8.33 -21.22
N ASP A 31 -43.45 -7.97 -20.46
CA ASP A 31 -43.45 -6.77 -19.63
C ASP A 31 -43.91 -7.02 -18.19
N ILE A 32 -43.92 -5.97 -17.39
CA ILE A 32 -44.25 -6.04 -15.97
C ILE A 32 -45.69 -6.53 -15.72
N SER A 33 -46.61 -6.22 -16.64
CA SER A 33 -48.00 -6.68 -16.52
C SER A 33 -48.07 -8.19 -16.68
N ASP A 34 -47.32 -8.72 -17.65
CA ASP A 34 -47.26 -10.16 -17.90
C ASP A 34 -46.57 -10.92 -16.76
N TYR A 35 -45.55 -10.31 -16.15
CA TYR A 35 -44.89 -10.85 -14.95
C TYR A 35 -45.90 -11.11 -13.81
N PHE A 36 -46.79 -10.16 -13.53
CA PHE A 36 -47.83 -10.34 -12.51
C PHE A 36 -48.98 -11.26 -12.97
N LYS A 37 -49.37 -11.22 -14.25
CA LYS A 37 -50.38 -12.15 -14.80
C LYS A 37 -49.94 -13.61 -14.72
N ALA A 38 -48.64 -13.88 -14.81
CA ALA A 38 -48.07 -15.22 -14.63
C ALA A 38 -48.15 -15.73 -13.17
N GLY A 39 -48.71 -14.96 -12.24
CA GLY A 39 -48.93 -15.34 -10.85
C GLY A 39 -47.83 -14.93 -9.88
N ASN A 40 -46.79 -14.21 -10.35
CA ASN A 40 -45.77 -13.65 -9.46
C ASN A 40 -46.38 -12.58 -8.56
N THR A 41 -45.92 -12.51 -7.33
CA THR A 41 -46.44 -11.59 -6.31
C THR A 41 -45.56 -10.33 -6.19
N ARG A 42 -46.03 -9.36 -5.39
CA ARG A 42 -45.22 -8.21 -5.00
C ARG A 42 -43.94 -8.67 -4.28
N GLU A 43 -44.05 -9.68 -3.44
CA GLU A 43 -42.93 -10.25 -2.68
C GLU A 43 -41.87 -10.82 -3.63
N ASP A 44 -42.28 -11.49 -4.70
CA ASP A 44 -41.36 -12.04 -5.70
C ASP A 44 -40.65 -10.93 -6.49
N PHE A 45 -41.37 -9.87 -6.85
CA PHE A 45 -40.76 -8.70 -7.49
C PHE A 45 -39.77 -7.98 -6.57
N LEU A 46 -40.09 -7.84 -5.28
CA LEU A 46 -39.20 -7.22 -4.30
C LEU A 46 -37.92 -8.05 -4.11
N LYS A 47 -38.01 -9.39 -4.07
CA LYS A 47 -36.82 -10.25 -4.03
C LYS A 47 -35.92 -10.01 -5.23
N LEU A 48 -36.49 -9.98 -6.44
CA LEU A 48 -35.74 -9.71 -7.68
C LEU A 48 -35.05 -8.34 -7.64
N PHE A 49 -35.73 -7.33 -7.09
CA PHE A 49 -35.17 -5.99 -6.94
C PHE A 49 -34.03 -5.96 -5.90
N ILE A 50 -34.16 -6.66 -4.78
CA ILE A 50 -33.11 -6.76 -3.76
C ILE A 50 -31.88 -7.48 -4.34
N GLU A 51 -32.08 -8.63 -5.00
CA GLU A 51 -30.99 -9.35 -5.68
C GLU A 51 -30.28 -8.48 -6.72
N PHE A 52 -31.02 -7.62 -7.43
CA PHE A 52 -30.44 -6.67 -8.35
C PHE A 52 -29.54 -5.64 -7.65
N LEU A 53 -30.01 -5.08 -6.52
CA LEU A 53 -29.20 -4.14 -5.72
C LEU A 53 -27.96 -4.82 -5.13
N ASP A 54 -28.11 -6.05 -4.63
CA ASP A 54 -26.98 -6.83 -4.09
C ASP A 54 -25.92 -7.06 -5.16
N ASN A 55 -26.31 -7.45 -6.38
CA ASN A 55 -25.38 -7.59 -7.49
C ASN A 55 -24.72 -6.26 -7.88
N LEU A 56 -25.47 -5.16 -7.84
CA LEU A 56 -25.00 -3.85 -8.25
C LEU A 56 -23.99 -3.24 -7.26
N TYR A 57 -24.16 -3.52 -5.96
CA TYR A 57 -23.34 -2.95 -4.89
C TYR A 57 -22.40 -3.95 -4.23
N SER A 58 -22.39 -5.22 -4.64
CA SER A 58 -21.61 -6.30 -4.03
C SER A 58 -20.14 -5.91 -3.79
N ASP A 59 -19.45 -5.46 -4.84
CA ASP A 59 -18.02 -5.09 -4.75
C ASP A 59 -17.79 -3.92 -3.78
N THR A 60 -18.71 -2.94 -3.78
CA THR A 60 -18.65 -1.78 -2.88
C THR A 60 -18.87 -2.22 -1.44
N LEU A 61 -19.85 -3.10 -1.18
CA LEU A 61 -20.14 -3.62 0.15
C LEU A 61 -19.02 -4.52 0.67
N ILE A 62 -18.39 -5.32 -0.21
CA ILE A 62 -17.21 -6.13 0.14
C ILE A 62 -16.04 -5.23 0.53
N MET A 63 -15.78 -4.18 -0.26
CA MET A 63 -14.73 -3.20 0.06
C MET A 63 -15.02 -2.48 1.38
N LEU A 64 -16.26 -2.05 1.63
CA LEU A 64 -16.61 -1.39 2.89
C LEU A 64 -16.45 -2.33 4.09
N LYS A 65 -16.86 -3.59 3.96
CA LYS A 65 -16.67 -4.61 5.02
C LYS A 65 -15.19 -4.87 5.30
N SER A 66 -14.32 -4.83 4.30
CA SER A 66 -12.88 -4.99 4.53
C SER A 66 -12.24 -3.77 5.21
N CYS A 67 -12.89 -2.61 5.16
CA CYS A 67 -12.49 -1.41 5.90
C CYS A 67 -13.09 -1.31 7.30
N GLU A 68 -13.99 -2.22 7.70
CA GLU A 68 -14.58 -2.22 9.03
C GLU A 68 -13.52 -2.60 10.08
N ILE A 69 -13.45 -1.82 11.15
CA ILE A 69 -12.49 -2.05 12.23
C ILE A 69 -12.94 -3.25 13.05
N ASP A 70 -12.12 -4.30 13.09
CA ASP A 70 -12.31 -5.41 14.00
C ASP A 70 -11.82 -5.06 15.41
N PHE A 71 -12.77 -4.72 16.29
CA PHE A 71 -12.48 -4.42 17.70
C PHE A 71 -11.97 -5.63 18.50
N ASN A 72 -12.19 -6.86 18.02
CA ASN A 72 -11.66 -8.07 18.66
C ASN A 72 -10.21 -8.35 18.24
N ASN A 73 -9.76 -7.74 17.14
CA ASN A 73 -8.40 -7.85 16.65
C ASN A 73 -7.81 -6.45 16.38
N PRO A 74 -7.57 -5.64 17.42
CA PRO A 74 -7.09 -4.28 17.27
C PRO A 74 -5.75 -4.26 16.51
N PRO A 75 -5.48 -3.22 15.68
CA PRO A 75 -4.23 -3.11 14.97
C PRO A 75 -3.03 -3.14 15.91
N ALA A 76 -1.98 -3.88 15.52
CA ALA A 76 -0.73 -3.86 16.27
C ALA A 76 -0.16 -2.43 16.29
N LYS A 77 0.31 -1.98 17.46
CA LYS A 77 1.01 -0.69 17.58
C LYS A 77 2.24 -0.71 16.67
N ALA A 78 2.35 0.29 15.81
CA ALA A 78 3.52 0.43 14.95
C ALA A 78 4.78 0.60 15.82
N GLN A 79 5.79 -0.20 15.51
CA GLN A 79 7.08 -0.13 16.20
C GLN A 79 7.77 1.20 15.86
N GLU A 80 8.26 1.91 16.86
CA GLU A 80 9.15 3.05 16.67
C GLU A 80 10.52 2.57 16.17
N ILE A 81 10.99 3.18 15.08
CA ILE A 81 12.24 2.80 14.40
C ILE A 81 13.29 3.88 14.56
N ILE A 82 12.87 5.16 14.51
CA ILE A 82 13.75 6.32 14.61
C ILE A 82 13.14 7.29 15.61
N SER A 83 13.92 7.72 16.59
CA SER A 83 13.53 8.72 17.58
C SER A 83 14.60 9.80 17.77
N ALA A 84 14.22 10.93 18.33
CA ALA A 84 15.15 11.93 18.86
C ALA A 84 14.78 12.21 20.32
N GLY A 85 15.51 11.59 21.24
CA GLY A 85 15.10 11.54 22.65
C GLY A 85 13.76 10.79 22.77
N ASP A 86 12.77 11.44 23.39
CA ASP A 86 11.43 10.88 23.61
C ASP A 86 10.45 11.17 22.46
N VAL A 87 10.93 11.74 21.34
CA VAL A 87 10.09 12.10 20.19
C VAL A 87 10.22 11.06 19.08
N PRO A 88 9.16 10.31 18.74
CA PRO A 88 9.17 9.38 17.61
C PRO A 88 9.20 10.15 16.28
N LEU A 89 10.20 9.85 15.45
CA LEU A 89 10.37 10.46 14.13
C LEU A 89 9.91 9.54 13.00
N GLY A 90 10.10 8.23 13.16
CA GLY A 90 9.75 7.23 12.15
C GLY A 90 9.28 5.93 12.78
N THR A 91 8.11 5.45 12.37
CA THR A 91 7.52 4.17 12.80
C THR A 91 7.43 3.18 11.65
N GLN A 92 7.32 1.89 11.96
CA GLN A 92 7.11 0.84 10.98
C GLN A 92 5.89 1.15 10.09
N GLY A 93 6.06 1.03 8.77
CA GLY A 93 5.00 1.27 7.79
C GLY A 93 4.92 2.71 7.28
N ASN A 94 5.68 3.64 7.86
CA ASN A 94 5.68 5.04 7.44
C ASN A 94 6.84 5.37 6.50
N LEU A 95 6.63 6.40 5.68
CA LEU A 95 7.68 7.05 4.91
C LEU A 95 8.34 8.13 5.76
N PHE A 96 9.68 8.09 5.86
CA PHE A 96 10.46 9.08 6.59
C PHE A 96 11.36 9.85 5.61
N GLY A 97 11.23 11.17 5.58
CA GLY A 97 11.96 12.04 4.64
C GLY A 97 13.04 12.87 5.34
N ILE A 98 14.23 12.92 4.74
CA ILE A 98 15.35 13.76 5.21
C ILE A 98 15.62 14.80 4.12
N THR A 99 15.61 16.09 4.50
CA THR A 99 15.82 17.21 3.58
C THR A 99 16.90 18.16 4.11
N GLY A 100 17.48 18.93 3.21
CA GLY A 100 18.57 19.86 3.50
C GLY A 100 19.29 20.31 2.23
N GLY A 101 20.01 21.43 2.31
CA GLY A 101 20.80 21.98 1.20
C GLY A 101 21.88 21.01 0.69
N GLU A 102 22.50 21.31 -0.45
CA GLU A 102 23.67 20.58 -0.94
C GLU A 102 24.80 20.65 0.10
N GLY A 103 25.54 19.53 0.26
CA GLY A 103 26.67 19.48 1.21
C GLY A 103 26.31 19.50 2.70
N THR A 104 25.02 19.53 3.08
CA THR A 104 24.59 19.60 4.49
C THR A 104 24.67 18.26 5.26
N GLY A 105 25.18 17.20 4.64
CA GLY A 105 25.40 15.92 5.29
C GLY A 105 24.20 14.94 5.27
N LYS A 106 23.20 15.14 4.40
CA LYS A 106 22.05 14.22 4.25
C LYS A 106 22.46 12.74 4.13
N SER A 107 23.37 12.43 3.23
CA SER A 107 23.86 11.04 3.03
C SER A 107 24.60 10.52 4.26
N ASN A 108 25.30 11.39 5.00
CA ASN A 108 25.94 11.03 6.25
C ASN A 108 24.93 10.74 7.37
N TYR A 109 23.80 11.46 7.39
CA TYR A 109 22.70 11.23 8.31
C TYR A 109 21.97 9.92 7.99
N VAL A 110 21.73 9.63 6.71
CA VAL A 110 21.22 8.32 6.26
C VAL A 110 22.19 7.20 6.67
N ALA A 111 23.49 7.39 6.51
CA ALA A 111 24.49 6.41 6.95
C ALA A 111 24.46 6.19 8.48
N ALA A 112 24.17 7.22 9.29
CA ALA A 112 23.98 7.07 10.74
C ALA A 112 22.75 6.20 11.07
N ILE A 113 21.63 6.42 10.37
CA ILE A 113 20.42 5.60 10.52
C ILE A 113 20.72 4.14 10.18
N VAL A 114 21.31 3.89 9.01
CA VAL A 114 21.62 2.52 8.56
C VAL A 114 22.64 1.86 9.49
N ALA A 115 23.63 2.60 10.00
CA ALA A 115 24.58 2.09 10.97
C ALA A 115 23.89 1.61 12.27
N GLY A 116 22.93 2.37 12.79
CA GLY A 116 22.13 1.95 13.95
C GLY A 116 21.22 0.75 13.68
N CYS A 117 20.78 0.56 12.44
CA CYS A 117 20.04 -0.65 12.07
C CYS A 117 20.93 -1.90 12.14
N ILE A 118 22.19 -1.82 11.68
CA ILE A 118 23.05 -2.99 11.49
C ILE A 118 24.12 -3.16 12.58
N CYS A 119 24.19 -2.30 13.59
CA CYS A 119 25.21 -2.40 14.62
C CYS A 119 25.01 -3.68 15.48
N PRO A 120 26.10 -4.26 16.00
CA PRO A 120 26.01 -5.37 16.95
C PRO A 120 25.17 -4.99 18.18
N ALA A 121 24.50 -5.97 18.79
CA ALA A 121 23.72 -5.74 20.00
C ALA A 121 24.58 -5.16 21.13
N GLY A 122 24.13 -4.06 21.73
CA GLY A 122 24.86 -3.36 22.79
C GLY A 122 26.06 -2.52 22.33
N ALA A 123 26.30 -2.41 21.01
CA ALA A 123 27.32 -1.51 20.50
C ALA A 123 26.89 -0.04 20.69
N ASP A 124 27.72 0.73 21.38
CA ASP A 124 27.58 2.18 21.45
C ASP A 124 28.13 2.80 20.15
N ILE A 125 27.29 3.44 19.36
CA ILE A 125 27.67 4.05 18.08
C ILE A 125 27.14 5.48 18.00
N ASP A 126 27.84 6.32 17.23
CA ASP A 126 27.37 7.69 16.98
C ASP A 126 26.32 7.69 15.85
N THR A 127 25.07 7.95 16.24
CA THR A 127 23.92 8.09 15.34
C THR A 127 23.50 9.56 15.15
N LEU A 128 24.36 10.54 15.46
CA LEU A 128 24.09 11.97 15.23
C LEU A 128 22.83 12.50 15.94
N GLY A 129 22.59 12.04 17.17
CA GLY A 129 21.52 12.53 18.05
C GLY A 129 20.15 11.89 17.85
N ILE A 130 20.04 10.87 17.01
CA ILE A 130 18.82 10.04 16.89
C ILE A 130 19.04 8.64 17.43
N GLN A 131 18.01 8.03 18.00
CA GLN A 131 18.03 6.64 18.42
C GLN A 131 17.42 5.77 17.34
N ILE A 132 18.11 4.68 17.01
CA ILE A 132 17.66 3.70 16.02
C ILE A 132 17.34 2.39 16.71
N THR A 133 16.16 1.87 16.43
CA THR A 133 15.79 0.54 16.91
C THR A 133 16.61 -0.53 16.18
N ALA A 134 17.43 -1.27 16.94
CA ALA A 134 18.32 -2.28 16.40
C ALA A 134 17.55 -3.38 15.62
N ASN A 135 18.15 -3.85 14.53
CA ASN A 135 17.57 -4.90 13.68
C ASN A 135 17.81 -6.30 14.26
N GLY A 136 17.31 -6.58 15.47
CA GLY A 136 17.53 -7.87 16.15
C GLY A 136 16.90 -9.09 15.46
N ARG A 137 16.12 -8.89 14.39
CA ARG A 137 15.53 -9.95 13.54
C ARG A 137 16.25 -10.11 12.20
N HIS A 138 17.38 -9.41 11.98
CA HIS A 138 18.15 -9.46 10.74
C HIS A 138 17.30 -9.28 9.48
N LYS A 139 16.33 -8.36 9.51
CA LYS A 139 15.55 -7.99 8.33
C LYS A 139 16.47 -7.37 7.28
N ALA A 140 16.16 -7.54 6.00
CA ALA A 140 16.94 -6.91 4.93
C ALA A 140 16.96 -5.38 5.08
N VAL A 141 18.16 -4.81 4.96
CA VAL A 141 18.41 -3.36 4.92
C VAL A 141 18.90 -3.02 3.53
N LEU A 142 18.07 -2.32 2.78
CA LEU A 142 18.30 -2.02 1.37
C LEU A 142 18.66 -0.55 1.21
N LEU A 143 19.86 -0.27 0.70
CA LEU A 143 20.35 1.07 0.41
C LEU A 143 20.42 1.25 -1.10
N TYR A 144 19.61 2.14 -1.64
CA TYR A 144 19.62 2.49 -3.06
C TYR A 144 20.19 3.91 -3.21
N ASP A 145 21.29 4.05 -3.95
CA ASP A 145 21.89 5.35 -4.25
C ASP A 145 21.70 5.68 -5.74
N THR A 146 21.03 6.79 -6.02
CA THR A 146 20.71 7.23 -7.38
C THR A 146 21.62 8.34 -7.89
N GLU A 147 22.52 8.88 -7.06
CA GLU A 147 23.30 10.08 -7.33
C GLU A 147 24.80 9.82 -7.37
N GLN A 148 25.31 8.94 -6.51
CA GLN A 148 26.75 8.73 -6.34
C GLN A 148 27.30 7.68 -7.31
N SER A 149 28.58 7.83 -7.67
CA SER A 149 29.30 6.80 -8.42
C SER A 149 29.53 5.55 -7.58
N GLU A 150 29.82 4.42 -8.22
CA GLU A 150 30.11 3.15 -7.53
C GLU A 150 31.26 3.29 -6.52
N VAL A 151 32.35 3.98 -6.90
CA VAL A 151 33.50 4.24 -6.03
C VAL A 151 33.10 5.05 -4.80
N GLN A 152 32.25 6.08 -4.99
CA GLN A 152 31.81 6.93 -3.89
C GLN A 152 30.82 6.19 -2.98
N LEU A 153 29.92 5.38 -3.54
CA LEU A 153 29.03 4.52 -2.75
C LEU A 153 29.84 3.51 -1.93
N PHE A 154 30.87 2.86 -2.51
CA PHE A 154 31.75 1.96 -1.78
C PHE A 154 32.38 2.66 -0.57
N LYS A 155 32.98 3.84 -0.77
CA LYS A 155 33.56 4.64 0.32
C LYS A 155 32.51 5.01 1.39
N ASN A 156 31.32 5.42 0.97
CA ASN A 156 30.24 5.77 1.89
C ASN A 156 29.79 4.56 2.72
N VAL A 157 29.65 3.39 2.10
CA VAL A 157 29.29 2.14 2.78
C VAL A 157 30.42 1.68 3.70
N SER A 158 31.68 1.79 3.32
CA SER A 158 32.81 1.48 4.22
C SER A 158 32.79 2.36 5.47
N ASN A 159 32.54 3.67 5.32
CA ASN A 159 32.42 4.59 6.46
C ASN A 159 31.22 4.27 7.34
N LEU A 160 30.09 3.88 6.73
CA LEU A 160 28.89 3.42 7.42
C LEU A 160 29.18 2.16 8.26
N LEU A 161 29.88 1.16 7.70
CA LEU A 161 30.25 -0.05 8.41
C LEU A 161 31.18 0.24 9.59
N ALA A 162 32.17 1.12 9.38
CA ALA A 162 33.06 1.57 10.45
C ALA A 162 32.27 2.26 11.58
N ARG A 163 31.31 3.13 11.25
CA ARG A 163 30.40 3.74 12.23
C ARG A 163 29.56 2.71 12.96
N ALA A 164 29.06 1.70 12.25
CA ALA A 164 28.26 0.61 12.81
C ALA A 164 29.06 -0.37 13.68
N LYS A 165 30.40 -0.20 13.76
CA LYS A 165 31.34 -1.15 14.38
C LYS A 165 31.22 -2.57 13.80
N GLN A 166 30.94 -2.64 12.50
CA GLN A 166 30.90 -3.89 11.75
C GLN A 166 32.22 -4.09 11.01
N PRO A 167 33.00 -5.14 11.32
CA PRO A 167 34.29 -5.39 10.66
C PRO A 167 34.10 -5.75 9.18
N ASP A 168 33.02 -6.46 8.87
CA ASP A 168 32.63 -6.90 7.54
C ASP A 168 31.19 -6.48 7.24
N LYS A 169 30.83 -6.43 5.95
CA LYS A 169 29.47 -6.08 5.54
C LYS A 169 28.51 -7.20 5.96
N PRO A 170 27.52 -6.95 6.83
CA PRO A 170 26.57 -7.97 7.24
C PRO A 170 25.69 -8.42 6.07
N ASP A 171 25.14 -9.63 6.16
CA ASP A 171 24.37 -10.25 5.07
C ASP A 171 23.06 -9.51 4.78
N GLU A 172 22.43 -8.97 5.83
CA GLU A 172 21.20 -8.19 5.74
C GLU A 172 21.38 -6.87 4.98
N LEU A 173 22.58 -6.29 4.93
CA LEU A 173 22.84 -5.05 4.22
C LEU A 173 23.13 -5.32 2.74
N LYS A 174 22.27 -4.76 1.87
CA LYS A 174 22.47 -4.70 0.42
C LYS A 174 22.50 -3.25 -0.04
N ALA A 175 23.60 -2.83 -0.67
CA ALA A 175 23.76 -1.49 -1.23
C ALA A 175 23.81 -1.57 -2.75
N PHE A 176 23.03 -0.72 -3.42
CA PHE A 176 22.83 -0.73 -4.86
C PHE A 176 23.17 0.64 -5.45
N CYS A 177 24.15 0.66 -6.35
CA CYS A 177 24.49 1.83 -7.15
C CYS A 177 23.56 1.87 -8.37
N LEU A 178 22.58 2.77 -8.36
CA LEU A 178 21.60 2.87 -9.44
C LEU A 178 22.01 3.89 -10.51
N THR A 179 23.15 4.58 -10.36
CA THR A 179 23.62 5.55 -11.36
C THR A 179 23.85 4.94 -12.73
N GLY A 180 24.14 3.63 -12.81
CA GLY A 180 24.28 2.90 -14.07
C GLY A 180 22.96 2.57 -14.80
N MET A 181 21.80 2.68 -14.15
CA MET A 181 20.49 2.48 -14.79
C MET A 181 19.98 3.78 -15.40
N SER A 182 19.30 3.73 -16.54
CA SER A 182 18.67 4.94 -17.10
C SER A 182 17.54 5.46 -16.21
N ARG A 183 17.21 6.75 -16.27
CA ARG A 183 16.09 7.33 -15.50
C ARG A 183 14.77 6.61 -15.75
N LYS A 184 14.54 6.14 -16.98
CA LYS A 184 13.32 5.41 -17.37
C LYS A 184 13.23 4.04 -16.72
N GLU A 185 14.35 3.39 -16.43
CA GLU A 185 14.39 2.10 -15.74
C GLU A 185 14.24 2.23 -14.22
N ARG A 186 14.44 3.45 -13.67
CA ARG A 186 14.32 3.74 -12.24
C ARG A 186 12.92 4.21 -11.81
N LEU A 187 12.08 4.65 -12.74
CA LEU A 187 10.73 5.19 -12.51
C LEU A 187 9.68 4.17 -12.94
#